data_AF-A0A2W0C0B4-F1
#
_entry.id   AF-A0A2W0C0B4-F1
#
_cell.length_a   1.000
_cell.length_b   1.000
_cell.length_c   1.000
_cell.angle_alpha   90.00
_cell.angle_beta   90.00
_cell.angle_gamma   90.00
#
_symmetry.space_group_name_H-M   'P 1'
#
loop_
_entity.id
_entity.type
_entity.pdbx_description
1 polymer ?
#
loop_
_entity_poly.entity_id
_entity_poly.type
_entity_poly.pdbx_seq_one_letter_code
_entity_poly.pdbx_strand_id
1 'polypeptide(L)'
;MLIVRTPVRISFGGGGTDLPAYYQKFGGAVLSTAINKHFYTILQKRVDGKVQVISSDLRVVETWEDISRMSVKGTELEIPLSVMKELGCAVSFNL
;
A
#
# COMPACT_ATOMS: atom_id res chain seq x y z
N MET A 1 8.01 16.72 -4.72
CA MET A 1 8.33 15.36 -4.24
C MET A 1 7.78 15.22 -2.84
N LEU A 2 6.94 14.23 -2.58
CA LEU A 2 6.40 13.92 -1.26
C LEU A 2 7.07 12.65 -0.74
N ILE A 3 7.56 12.67 0.50
CA ILE A 3 8.20 11.52 1.14
C ILE A 3 7.43 11.22 2.43
N VAL A 4 6.98 9.98 2.57
CA VAL A 4 6.28 9.48 3.76
C VAL A 4 7.09 8.33 4.35
N ARG A 5 7.17 8.31 5.68
CA ARG A 5 7.69 7.17 6.45
C ARG A 5 6.57 6.63 7.33
N THR A 6 6.32 5.33 7.27
CA THR A 6 5.31 4.65 8.08
C THR A 6 6.01 3.66 9.00
N PRO A 7 5.83 3.74 10.33
CA PRO A 7 6.45 2.79 11.24
C PRO A 7 5.81 1.40 11.07
N VAL A 8 6.64 0.36 11.11
CA VAL A 8 6.14 -1.02 11.22
C VAL A 8 5.81 -1.35 12.69
N ARG A 9 5.06 -2.44 12.91
CA ARG A 9 4.59 -2.84 14.25
C ARG A 9 5.07 -4.23 14.66
N ILE A 10 5.22 -4.44 15.96
CA ILE A 10 5.36 -5.77 16.59
C ILE A 10 4.10 -6.07 17.41
N SER A 11 3.63 -7.31 17.33
CA SER A 11 2.47 -7.79 18.10
C SER A 11 2.92 -8.40 19.42
N PHE A 12 2.21 -8.09 20.51
CA PHE A 12 2.40 -8.68 21.83
C PHE A 12 1.31 -9.70 22.19
N GLY A 13 0.10 -9.55 21.66
CA GLY A 13 -1.01 -10.45 21.98
C GLY A 13 -2.25 -10.20 21.13
N GLY A 14 -3.11 -11.21 21.07
CA GLY A 14 -4.39 -11.14 20.36
C GLY A 14 -4.30 -11.33 18.84
N GLY A 15 -3.13 -11.74 18.31
CA GLY A 15 -2.97 -12.03 16.88
C GLY A 15 -3.98 -13.08 16.40
N GLY A 16 -4.63 -12.81 15.26
CA GLY A 16 -5.67 -13.68 14.70
C GLY A 16 -7.08 -13.33 15.18
N THR A 17 -7.23 -12.62 16.30
CA THR A 17 -8.55 -12.14 16.75
C THR A 17 -9.08 -11.01 15.86
N ASP A 18 -8.22 -10.36 15.08
CA ASP A 18 -8.54 -9.36 14.06
C ASP A 18 -9.07 -9.95 12.74
N LEU A 19 -9.11 -11.29 12.61
CA LEU A 19 -9.69 -11.94 11.45
C LEU A 19 -11.23 -11.98 11.52
N PRO A 20 -11.96 -11.70 10.42
CA PRO A 20 -13.43 -11.74 10.39
C PRO A 20 -14.03 -13.05 10.89
N ALA A 21 -13.39 -14.18 10.57
CA ALA A 21 -13.82 -15.50 11.01
C ALA A 21 -13.87 -15.67 12.55
N TYR A 22 -13.10 -14.84 13.28
CA TYR A 22 -13.03 -14.84 14.74
C TYR A 22 -13.86 -13.69 15.34
N TYR A 23 -13.56 -12.44 15.01
CA TYR A 23 -14.18 -11.30 15.72
C TYR A 23 -15.69 -11.20 15.52
N GLN A 24 -16.23 -11.67 14.39
CA GLN A 24 -17.67 -11.63 14.15
C GLN A 24 -18.45 -12.52 15.14
N LYS A 25 -17.79 -13.51 15.77
CA LYS A 25 -18.40 -14.46 16.71
C LYS A 25 -18.05 -14.16 18.16
N PHE A 26 -16.82 -13.71 18.44
CA PHE A 26 -16.28 -13.64 19.80
C PHE A 26 -15.81 -12.24 20.22
N GLY A 27 -15.87 -11.25 19.32
CA GLY A 27 -15.12 -10.01 19.47
C GLY A 27 -13.63 -10.19 19.19
N GLY A 28 -12.89 -9.08 19.08
CA GLY A 28 -11.47 -9.11 18.76
C GLY A 28 -10.71 -7.97 19.41
N ALA A 29 -9.48 -8.24 19.85
CA ALA A 29 -8.60 -7.26 20.45
C ALA A 29 -7.15 -7.66 20.20
N VAL A 30 -6.34 -6.71 19.70
CA VAL A 30 -4.91 -6.88 19.46
C VAL A 30 -4.13 -5.87 20.29
N LEU A 31 -3.02 -6.33 20.89
CA LEU A 31 -2.05 -5.48 21.54
C LEU A 31 -0.77 -5.47 20.70
N SER A 32 -0.42 -4.32 20.14
CA SER A 32 0.78 -4.15 19.32
C SER A 32 1.36 -2.75 19.50
N THR A 33 2.64 -2.57 19.18
CA THR A 33 3.29 -1.26 19.19
C THR A 33 4.05 -1.00 17.90
N ALA A 34 4.10 0.26 17.50
CA ALA A 34 5.00 0.73 16.46
C ALA A 34 6.46 0.68 16.97
N ILE A 35 7.40 0.34 16.09
CA ILE A 35 8.82 0.32 16.40
C ILE A 35 9.58 1.35 15.55
N ASN A 36 10.85 1.61 15.90
CA ASN A 36 11.74 2.53 15.18
C ASN A 36 12.28 1.97 13.84
N LYS A 37 11.45 1.23 13.11
CA LYS A 37 11.71 0.68 11.77
C LYS A 37 10.58 1.15 10.85
N HIS A 38 10.91 1.49 9.60
CA HIS A 38 9.99 2.22 8.74
C HIS A 38 9.96 1.65 7.34
N PHE A 39 8.77 1.70 6.73
CA PHE A 39 8.58 1.61 5.29
C PHE A 39 8.54 3.02 4.71
N TYR A 40 9.15 3.23 3.54
CA TYR A 40 9.21 4.53 2.88
C TYR A 40 8.40 4.52 1.60
N THR A 41 7.64 5.59 1.39
CA THR A 41 6.93 5.84 0.14
C THR A 41 7.34 7.19 -0.39
N ILE A 42 7.78 7.22 -1.65
CA ILE A 42 8.20 8.43 -2.35
C ILE A 42 7.23 8.64 -3.50
N LEU A 43 6.56 9.78 -3.51
CA LEU A 43 5.62 10.16 -4.56
C LEU A 43 6.16 11.39 -5.29
N GLN A 44 6.23 11.28 -6.62
CA GLN A 44 6.64 12.37 -7.49
C GLN A 44 5.70 12.45 -8.70
N LYS A 45 5.24 13.66 -9.00
CA LYS A 45 4.50 13.93 -10.23
C LYS A 45 5.42 13.73 -11.42
N ARG A 46 5.00 12.90 -12.38
CA ARG A 46 5.67 12.72 -13.65
C ARG A 46 5.11 13.68 -14.69
N VAL A 47 5.93 14.05 -15.66
CA VAL A 47 5.57 14.98 -16.74
C VAL A 47 5.09 14.26 -18.01
N ASP A 48 5.32 12.95 -18.11
CA ASP A 48 4.96 12.12 -19.27
C ASP A 48 3.54 11.53 -19.19
N GLY A 49 2.77 11.91 -18.16
CA GLY A 49 1.40 11.42 -17.94
C GLY A 49 1.29 9.95 -17.54
N LYS A 50 2.42 9.25 -17.38
CA LYS A 50 2.45 7.84 -16.97
C LYS A 50 2.52 7.72 -15.45
N VAL A 51 2.11 6.56 -14.94
CA VAL A 51 2.36 6.16 -13.56
C VAL A 51 3.48 5.13 -13.55
N GLN A 52 4.47 5.32 -12.68
CA GLN A 52 5.52 4.35 -12.46
C GLN A 52 5.53 3.94 -10.98
N VAL A 53 5.50 2.64 -10.73
CA VAL A 53 5.60 2.06 -9.39
C VAL A 53 6.91 1.30 -9.31
N ILE A 54 7.68 1.59 -8.26
CA ILE A 54 9.01 1.03 -8.04
C ILE A 54 9.02 0.40 -6.65
N SER A 55 9.40 -0.87 -6.57
CA SER A 55 9.71 -1.54 -5.30
C SER A 55 11.21 -1.80 -5.24
N SER A 56 11.86 -1.22 -4.22
CA SER A 56 13.30 -1.40 -4.01
C SER A 56 13.65 -2.79 -3.47
N ASP A 57 12.76 -3.39 -2.69
CA ASP A 57 12.94 -4.68 -2.04
C ASP A 57 12.63 -5.86 -2.97
N LEU A 58 11.58 -5.75 -3.78
CA LEU A 58 11.26 -6.72 -4.83
C LEU A 58 12.10 -6.52 -6.10
N ARG A 59 12.75 -5.35 -6.24
CA ARG A 59 13.52 -4.96 -7.43
C ARG A 59 12.70 -4.93 -8.72
N VAL A 60 11.43 -4.54 -8.60
CA VAL A 60 10.48 -4.47 -9.70
C VAL A 60 10.18 -3.02 -10.05
N VAL A 61 10.09 -2.73 -11.35
CA VAL A 61 9.64 -1.45 -11.89
C VAL A 61 8.55 -1.72 -12.90
N GLU A 62 7.38 -1.14 -12.67
CA GLU A 62 6.25 -1.21 -13.61
C GLU A 62 5.83 0.20 -14.00
N THR A 63 5.55 0.40 -15.28
CA THR A 63 5.11 1.69 -15.83
C THR A 63 3.80 1.49 -16.58
N TRP A 64 2.81 2.31 -16.24
CA TRP A 64 1.42 2.18 -16.65
C TRP A 64 0.92 3.50 -17.21
N GLU A 65 0.07 3.44 -18.23
CA GLU A 65 -0.51 4.64 -18.86
C GLU A 65 -1.86 5.01 -18.24
N ASP A 66 -2.72 4.03 -17.96
CA ASP A 66 -4.05 4.22 -17.37
C ASP A 66 -4.36 3.10 -16.38
N ILE A 67 -4.26 3.40 -15.08
CA ILE A 67 -4.52 2.44 -13.99
C ILE A 67 -6.00 2.03 -13.91
N SER A 68 -6.92 2.88 -14.36
CA SER A 68 -8.37 2.65 -14.18
C SER A 68 -8.86 1.43 -14.94
N ARG A 69 -8.24 1.13 -16.09
CA ARG A 69 -8.64 0.04 -17.00
C ARG A 69 -7.92 -1.28 -16.75
N MET A 70 -7.13 -1.39 -15.69
CA MET A 70 -6.14 -2.48 -15.56
C MET A 70 -6.61 -3.66 -14.71
N SER A 71 -6.15 -4.85 -15.08
CA SER A 71 -6.12 -6.02 -14.20
C SER A 71 -4.84 -6.00 -13.38
N VAL A 72 -4.98 -5.80 -12.08
CA VAL A 72 -3.85 -5.74 -11.13
C VAL A 72 -3.39 -7.14 -10.70
N LYS A 73 -4.23 -8.17 -10.92
CA LYS A 73 -3.95 -9.56 -10.57
C LYS A 73 -2.77 -10.12 -11.38
N GLY A 74 -1.88 -10.82 -10.69
CA GLY A 74 -0.69 -11.48 -11.23
C GLY A 74 0.56 -10.60 -11.30
N THR A 75 0.48 -9.33 -10.88
CA THR A 75 1.65 -8.44 -10.80
C THR A 75 2.39 -8.65 -9.48
N GLU A 76 3.69 -8.35 -9.40
CA GLU A 76 4.40 -8.39 -8.11
C GLU A 76 4.03 -7.18 -7.22
N LEU A 77 3.37 -6.19 -7.81
CA LEU A 77 2.98 -4.93 -7.19
C LEU A 77 1.46 -4.83 -6.95
N GLU A 78 0.78 -5.97 -6.72
CA GLU A 78 -0.69 -5.99 -6.62
C GLU A 78 -1.22 -5.03 -5.54
N ILE A 79 -0.56 -4.98 -4.39
CA ILE A 79 -1.01 -4.19 -3.24
C ILE A 79 -1.00 -2.69 -3.57
N PRO A 80 0.15 -2.06 -3.91
CA PRO A 80 0.16 -0.63 -4.22
C PRO A 80 -0.73 -0.29 -5.42
N LEU A 81 -0.76 -1.13 -6.46
CA LEU A 81 -1.61 -0.89 -7.63
C LEU A 81 -3.11 -0.98 -7.30
N SER A 82 -3.52 -1.91 -6.43
CA SER A 82 -4.92 -2.03 -6.01
C SER A 82 -5.35 -0.82 -5.19
N VAL A 83 -4.48 -0.30 -4.31
CA VAL A 83 -4.74 0.95 -3.58
C VAL A 83 -4.89 2.12 -4.53
N MET A 84 -4.00 2.26 -5.53
CA MET A 84 -4.12 3.33 -6.53
C MET A 84 -5.41 3.23 -7.35
N LYS A 85 -5.85 2.02 -7.68
CA LYS A 85 -7.12 1.78 -8.37
C LYS A 85 -8.32 2.13 -7.51
N GLU A 86 -8.33 1.70 -6.25
CA GLU A 86 -9.43 1.95 -5.30
C GLU A 86 -9.57 3.44 -4.96
N LEU A 87 -8.46 4.13 -4.75
CA LEU A 87 -8.46 5.57 -4.50
C LEU A 87 -8.89 6.40 -5.71
N GLY A 88 -9.14 5.75 -6.85
CA GLY A 88 -9.59 6.37 -8.09
C GLY A 88 -8.62 7.46 -8.52
N CYS A 89 -7.55 7.11 -9.22
CA CYS A 89 -6.60 8.05 -9.82
C CYS A 89 -7.22 8.99 -10.89
N ALA A 90 -8.29 9.71 -10.56
CA ALA A 90 -8.59 11.07 -11.00
C ALA A 90 -7.80 12.11 -10.18
N VAL A 91 -6.85 11.68 -9.35
CA VAL A 91 -6.00 12.58 -8.57
C VAL A 91 -4.95 13.19 -9.49
N SER A 92 -5.38 14.21 -10.22
CA SER A 92 -4.51 15.27 -10.69
C SER A 92 -3.84 15.89 -9.46
N PHE A 93 -2.73 15.32 -9.01
CA PHE A 93 -1.90 15.96 -7.99
C PHE A 93 -1.28 17.20 -8.65
N ASN A 94 -2.01 18.32 -8.58
CA ASN A 94 -1.43 19.64 -8.60
C ASN A 94 -0.86 19.88 -7.20
N LEU A 95 0.37 19.38 -7.01
CA LEU A 95 1.31 19.93 -6.04
C LEU A 95 2.14 20.98 -6.77
#